data_AF-A0A957HLM2-F1
#
_entry.id   AF-A0A957HLM2-F1
#
_cell.length_a   1.000
_cell.length_b   1.000
_cell.length_c   1.000
_cell.angle_alpha   90.00
_cell.angle_beta   90.00
_cell.angle_gamma   90.00
#
_symmetry.space_group_name_H-M   'P 1'
#
loop_
_entity.id
_entity.type
_entity.pdbx_description
1 polymer ?
#
loop_
_entity_poly.entity_id
_entity_poly.type
_entity_poly.pdbx_seq_one_letter_code
_entity_poly.pdbx_strand_id
1 'polypeptide(L)'
;CALAEQEFVTAGERTVGDAVHEAVAESVTALRELDEATADLAASADGADERYAAALAFVESLDAWDAERRVRIALEALDASFVWDRRLDTLSVGQRYRVRLACLLGGSADILLLDEPTNHLDQAGLAFLTAQLRARSGGVVVVTHDRALLADVIDTIVDLDPSLDDRPRVYGGGLEGYRAGRQTERARWEQEHARQVATHAQLTQDLADAQSRLSTGWRPPKGTGK
;
A
#
# COMPACT_ATOMS: atom_id res chain seq x y z
N CYS A 1 -1.63 12.43 4.08
CA CYS A 1 -1.85 11.11 3.44
C CYS A 1 -2.16 11.35 1.98
N ALA A 2 -1.38 10.78 1.06
CA ALA A 2 -1.57 10.93 -0.38
C ALA A 2 -1.71 9.55 -1.04
N LEU A 3 -2.70 9.42 -1.91
CA LEU A 3 -3.09 8.17 -2.56
C LEU A 3 -2.86 8.26 -4.06
N ALA A 4 -2.28 7.21 -4.65
CA ALA A 4 -2.15 7.01 -6.09
C ALA A 4 -3.15 5.94 -6.57
N GLU A 5 -4.40 6.32 -6.81
CA GLU A 5 -5.36 5.46 -7.52
C GLU A 5 -5.03 5.41 -9.03
N GLN A 6 -5.29 4.27 -9.67
CA GLN A 6 -5.15 4.13 -11.13
C GLN A 6 -6.28 4.83 -11.90
N GLU A 7 -7.45 4.99 -11.28
CA GLU A 7 -8.56 5.76 -11.84
C GLU A 7 -8.45 7.23 -11.44
N PHE A 8 -8.37 8.10 -12.45
CA PHE A 8 -8.35 9.54 -12.27
C PHE A 8 -9.69 10.10 -12.73
N VAL A 9 -10.46 10.69 -11.82
CA VAL A 9 -11.61 11.51 -12.22
C VAL A 9 -11.04 12.80 -12.80
N THR A 10 -10.90 12.87 -14.12
CA THR A 10 -10.50 14.07 -14.84
C THR A 10 -11.69 15.03 -14.90
N ALA A 11 -11.94 15.77 -13.82
CA ALA A 11 -12.83 16.92 -13.88
C ALA A 11 -12.08 18.10 -14.55
N GLY A 12 -12.33 18.32 -15.85
CA GLY A 12 -12.08 19.62 -16.51
C GLY A 12 -10.69 19.86 -17.13
N GLU A 13 -10.41 21.14 -17.38
CA GLU A 13 -9.28 21.69 -18.18
C GLU A 13 -7.91 21.64 -17.49
N ARG A 14 -7.74 20.78 -16.48
CA ARG A 14 -6.52 20.72 -15.66
C ARG A 14 -5.29 20.41 -16.51
N THR A 15 -4.21 21.12 -16.25
CA THR A 15 -2.92 20.98 -16.93
C THR A 15 -1.90 20.21 -16.10
N VAL A 16 -0.79 19.80 -16.73
CA VAL A 16 0.35 19.21 -16.02
C VAL A 16 0.91 20.21 -14.99
N GLY A 17 0.96 21.49 -15.33
CA GLY A 17 1.39 22.56 -14.43
C GLY A 17 0.50 22.70 -13.19
N ASP A 18 -0.82 22.51 -13.32
CA ASP A 18 -1.75 22.52 -12.18
C ASP A 18 -1.49 21.35 -11.24
N ALA A 19 -1.17 20.16 -11.77
CA ALA A 19 -0.84 19.01 -10.94
C ALA A 19 0.49 19.20 -10.18
N VAL A 20 1.50 19.79 -10.83
CA VAL A 20 2.78 20.12 -10.19
C VAL A 20 2.57 21.18 -9.11
N HIS A 21 1.82 22.25 -9.40
CA HIS A 21 1.52 23.29 -8.42
C HIS A 21 0.77 22.74 -7.21
N GLU A 22 -0.21 21.86 -7.42
CA GLU A 22 -0.91 21.19 -6.32
C GLU A 22 0.05 20.36 -5.45
N ALA A 23 0.96 19.62 -6.08
CA ALA A 23 1.92 18.76 -5.39
C ALA A 23 2.91 19.53 -4.51
N VAL A 24 3.26 20.77 -4.89
CA VAL A 24 4.19 21.63 -4.14
C VAL A 24 3.49 22.75 -3.37
N ALA A 25 2.16 22.80 -3.38
CA ALA A 25 1.38 23.91 -2.83
C ALA A 25 1.70 24.16 -1.34
N GLU A 26 1.81 23.08 -0.55
CA GLU A 26 2.17 23.16 0.86
C GLU A 26 3.56 23.77 1.06
N SER A 27 4.55 23.34 0.27
CA SER A 27 5.91 23.86 0.29
C SER A 27 5.96 25.34 -0.11
N VAL A 28 5.22 25.73 -1.15
CA VAL A 28 5.11 27.13 -1.59
C VAL A 28 4.47 27.99 -0.52
N THR A 29 3.39 27.54 0.12
CA THR A 29 2.75 28.26 1.23
C THR A 29 3.71 28.40 2.41
N ALA A 30 4.44 27.35 2.78
CA ALA A 30 5.42 27.38 3.86
C ALA A 30 6.52 28.43 3.61
N LEU A 31 7.03 28.50 2.38
CA LEU A 31 8.04 29.50 1.98
C LEU A 31 7.50 30.94 2.08
N ARG A 32 6.24 31.17 1.69
CA ARG A 32 5.59 32.49 1.82
C ARG A 32 5.43 32.90 3.29
N GLU A 33 5.02 31.97 4.15
CA GLU A 33 4.93 32.22 5.60
C GLU A 33 6.30 32.56 6.21
N LEU A 34 7.38 31.90 5.75
CA LEU A 34 8.73 32.22 6.17
C LEU A 34 9.16 33.61 5.72
N ASP A 35 8.85 34.01 4.48
CA ASP A 35 9.13 35.36 3.97
C ASP A 35 8.40 36.43 4.80
N GLU A 36 7.12 36.21 5.11
CA GLU A 36 6.34 37.10 5.97
C GLU A 36 6.92 37.18 7.40
N ALA A 37 7.25 36.04 8.00
CA ALA A 37 7.85 36.01 9.33
C ALA A 37 9.24 36.69 9.36
N THR A 38 9.99 36.61 8.26
CA THR A 38 11.26 37.33 8.10
C THR A 38 11.06 38.85 8.07
N ALA A 39 9.99 39.31 7.40
CA ALA A 39 9.64 40.73 7.37
C ALA A 39 9.19 41.24 8.76
N ASP A 40 8.39 40.46 9.48
CA ASP A 40 7.98 40.75 10.86
C ASP A 40 9.18 40.86 11.80
N LEU A 41 10.16 39.96 11.64
CA LEU A 41 11.41 39.96 12.40
C LEU A 41 12.25 41.21 12.12
N ALA A 42 12.38 41.58 10.85
CA ALA A 42 13.07 42.80 10.44
C ALA A 42 12.39 44.07 10.98
N ALA A 43 11.05 44.05 11.12
CA ALA A 43 10.28 45.13 11.71
C ALA A 43 10.29 45.13 13.25
N SER A 44 10.93 44.13 13.89
CA SER A 44 10.91 43.93 15.35
C SER A 44 9.48 43.86 15.91
N ALA A 45 8.58 43.20 15.18
CA ALA A 45 7.22 42.97 15.65
C ALA A 45 7.19 42.05 16.89
N ASP A 46 6.19 42.23 17.75
CA ASP A 46 6.02 41.38 18.93
C ASP A 46 5.81 39.91 18.52
N GLY A 47 6.61 39.02 19.11
CA GLY A 47 6.54 37.57 18.83
C GLY A 47 7.14 37.14 17.49
N ALA A 48 7.84 38.04 16.78
CA ALA A 48 8.42 37.73 15.47
C ALA A 48 9.51 36.64 15.54
N ASP A 49 10.27 36.58 16.63
CA ASP A 49 11.29 35.55 16.86
C ASP A 49 10.67 34.14 16.86
N GLU A 50 9.56 33.94 17.60
CA GLU A 50 8.88 32.65 17.65
C GLU A 50 8.20 32.31 16.32
N ARG A 51 7.58 33.29 15.65
CA ARG A 51 6.95 33.08 14.34
C ARG A 51 7.99 32.66 13.29
N TYR A 52 9.13 33.35 13.24
CA TYR A 52 10.23 33.02 12.34
C TYR A 52 10.77 31.62 12.61
N ALA A 53 11.05 31.29 13.88
CA ALA A 53 11.57 29.98 14.26
C ALA A 53 10.59 28.85 13.87
N ALA A 54 9.29 29.03 14.09
CA ALA A 54 8.27 28.06 13.72
C ALA A 54 8.14 27.90 12.20
N ALA A 55 8.12 29.00 11.45
CA ALA A 55 8.06 28.96 9.99
C ALA A 55 9.30 28.28 9.39
N LEU A 56 10.49 28.60 9.90
CA LEU A 56 11.74 27.99 9.45
C LEU A 56 11.74 26.47 9.69
N ALA A 57 11.37 26.04 10.91
CA ALA A 57 11.29 24.61 11.24
C ALA A 57 10.29 23.86 10.35
N PHE A 58 9.17 24.49 9.98
CA PHE A 58 8.19 23.89 9.09
C PHE A 58 8.73 23.76 7.65
N VAL A 59 9.36 24.81 7.12
CA VAL A 59 10.01 24.79 5.80
C VAL A 59 11.09 23.72 5.71
N GLU A 60 11.91 23.57 6.76
CA GLU A 60 12.91 22.50 6.87
C GLU A 60 12.27 21.10 6.90
N SER A 61 11.18 20.93 7.66
CA SER A 61 10.49 19.64 7.76
C SER A 61 9.91 19.14 6.43
N LEU A 62 9.50 20.06 5.56
CA LEU A 62 8.96 19.76 4.24
C LEU A 62 10.04 19.66 3.15
N ASP A 63 11.28 20.04 3.46
CA ASP A 63 12.33 20.30 2.47
C ASP A 63 11.78 21.19 1.32
N ALA A 64 11.16 22.30 1.71
CA ALA A 64 10.26 23.06 0.84
C ALA A 64 10.99 23.78 -0.31
N TRP A 65 12.22 24.24 -0.09
CA TRP A 65 13.03 24.85 -1.15
C TRP A 65 13.32 23.89 -2.30
N ASP A 66 13.38 22.58 -2.04
CA ASP A 66 13.71 21.58 -3.05
C ASP A 66 12.47 20.94 -3.70
N ALA A 67 11.27 21.24 -3.20
CA ALA A 67 10.03 20.57 -3.58
C ALA A 67 9.78 20.57 -5.11
N GLU A 68 9.92 21.74 -5.76
CA GLU A 68 9.72 21.83 -7.22
C GLU A 68 10.79 21.06 -7.99
N ARG A 69 12.04 21.11 -7.53
CA ARG A 69 13.15 20.35 -8.15
C ARG A 69 12.90 18.85 -8.04
N ARG A 70 12.45 18.36 -6.88
CA ARG A 70 12.13 16.94 -6.66
C ARG A 70 11.02 16.46 -7.60
N VAL A 71 9.95 17.24 -7.75
CA VAL A 71 8.86 16.89 -8.69
C VAL A 71 9.38 16.87 -10.13
N ARG A 72 10.20 17.83 -10.55
CA ARG A 72 10.80 17.84 -11.88
C ARG A 72 11.68 16.62 -12.15
N ILE A 73 12.56 16.27 -11.21
CA ILE A 73 13.41 15.07 -11.33
C ILE A 73 12.54 13.82 -11.46
N ALA A 74 11.46 13.72 -10.69
CA ALA A 74 10.54 12.60 -10.77
C ALA A 74 9.79 12.54 -12.11
N LEU A 75 9.38 13.69 -12.67
CA LEU A 75 8.76 13.76 -13.99
C LEU A 75 9.72 13.33 -15.10
N GLU A 76 11.00 13.69 -15.00
CA GLU A 76 12.03 13.26 -15.94
C GLU A 76 12.29 11.76 -15.83
N ALA A 77 12.46 11.25 -14.61
CA ALA A 77 12.74 9.84 -14.35
C ALA A 77 11.60 8.88 -14.74
N LEU A 78 10.34 9.36 -14.72
CA LEU A 78 9.17 8.58 -15.10
C LEU A 78 8.69 8.83 -16.54
N ASP A 79 9.50 9.46 -17.39
CA ASP A 79 9.12 9.78 -18.78
C ASP A 79 7.78 10.53 -18.86
N ALA A 80 7.60 11.49 -17.95
CA ALA A 80 6.37 12.27 -17.76
C ALA A 80 6.62 13.79 -17.90
N SER A 81 7.77 14.16 -18.48
CA SER A 81 8.17 15.56 -18.72
C SER A 81 7.41 16.16 -19.90
N PHE A 82 6.13 16.46 -19.68
CA PHE A 82 5.29 17.15 -20.65
C PHE A 82 5.40 18.68 -20.50
N VAL A 83 4.93 19.40 -21.52
CA VAL A 83 4.77 20.85 -21.44
C VAL A 83 3.74 21.20 -20.36
N TRP A 84 4.00 22.25 -19.59
CA TRP A 84 3.21 22.61 -18.40
C TRP A 84 1.76 22.97 -18.72
N ASP A 85 1.52 23.62 -19.86
CA ASP A 85 0.19 24.01 -20.35
C ASP A 85 -0.60 22.84 -20.97
N ARG A 86 0.02 21.67 -21.11
CA ARG A 86 -0.64 20.51 -21.68
C ARG A 86 -1.75 20.04 -20.75
N ARG A 87 -2.96 19.93 -21.28
CA ARG A 87 -4.12 19.39 -20.54
C ARG A 87 -3.96 17.90 -20.26
N LEU A 88 -4.29 17.49 -19.04
CA LEU A 88 -4.20 16.09 -18.58
C LEU A 88 -5.18 15.17 -19.34
N ASP A 89 -6.33 15.69 -19.78
CA ASP A 89 -7.31 14.95 -20.57
C ASP A 89 -6.77 14.49 -21.94
N THR A 90 -5.79 15.20 -22.51
CA THR A 90 -5.10 14.84 -23.76
C THR A 90 -4.04 13.75 -23.61
N LEU A 91 -3.67 13.39 -22.37
CA LEU A 91 -2.70 12.36 -22.08
C LEU A 91 -3.37 10.98 -22.05
N SER A 92 -2.61 9.94 -22.43
CA SER A 92 -3.07 8.57 -22.21
C SER A 92 -3.21 8.27 -20.71
N VAL A 93 -3.98 7.24 -20.35
CA VAL A 93 -4.15 6.83 -18.95
C VAL A 93 -2.80 6.59 -18.27
N GLY A 94 -1.89 5.87 -18.93
CA GLY A 94 -0.54 5.62 -18.41
C GLY A 94 0.28 6.90 -18.26
N GLN A 95 0.19 7.84 -19.20
CA GLN A 95 0.90 9.12 -19.10
C GLN A 95 0.39 9.98 -17.94
N ARG A 96 -0.93 10.05 -17.75
CA ARG A 96 -1.52 10.71 -16.57
C ARG A 96 -1.07 10.07 -15.27
N TYR A 97 -1.05 8.74 -15.24
CA TYR A 97 -0.59 7.98 -14.07
C TYR A 97 0.86 8.33 -13.72
N ARG A 98 1.77 8.37 -14.71
CA ARG A 98 3.18 8.74 -14.48
C ARG A 98 3.35 10.18 -13.98
N VAL A 99 2.56 11.14 -14.48
CA VAL A 99 2.55 12.52 -13.96
C VAL A 99 2.12 12.55 -12.50
N ARG A 100 1.02 11.85 -12.15
CA ARG A 100 0.54 11.76 -10.77
C ARG A 100 1.58 11.11 -9.87
N LEU A 101 2.15 9.99 -10.28
CA LEU A 101 3.16 9.27 -9.53
C LEU A 101 4.39 10.17 -9.30
N ALA A 102 4.84 10.90 -10.31
CA ALA A 102 5.94 11.86 -10.16
C ALA A 102 5.63 12.95 -9.13
N CYS A 103 4.44 13.54 -9.20
CA CYS A 103 3.97 14.53 -8.24
C CYS A 103 3.93 13.99 -6.80
N LEU A 104 3.48 12.75 -6.62
CA LEU A 104 3.41 12.09 -5.31
C LEU A 104 4.79 11.71 -4.76
N LEU A 105 5.70 11.24 -5.62
CA LEU A 105 7.07 10.91 -5.23
C LEU A 105 7.92 12.15 -4.95
N GLY A 106 7.63 13.27 -5.64
CA GLY A 106 8.32 14.55 -5.48
C GLY A 106 7.72 15.46 -4.40
N GLY A 107 6.49 15.21 -3.95
CA GLY A 107 5.83 15.98 -2.91
C GLY A 107 6.32 15.66 -1.48
N SER A 108 5.69 16.28 -0.48
CA SER A 108 6.03 16.20 0.95
C SER A 108 5.17 15.23 1.78
N ALA A 109 4.31 14.42 1.15
CA ALA A 109 3.33 13.62 1.91
C ALA A 109 3.98 12.60 2.87
N ASP A 110 3.56 12.59 4.14
CA ASP A 110 4.08 11.65 5.17
C ASP A 110 3.74 10.18 4.91
N ILE A 111 2.58 9.94 4.32
CA ILE A 111 2.05 8.60 4.05
C ILE A 111 1.69 8.52 2.57
N LEU A 112 2.27 7.51 1.90
CA LEU A 112 2.03 7.22 0.50
C LEU A 112 1.30 5.89 0.35
N LEU A 113 0.18 5.90 -0.35
CA LEU A 113 -0.59 4.71 -0.70
C LEU A 113 -0.50 4.50 -2.22
N LEU A 114 0.10 3.39 -2.66
CA LEU A 114 0.32 3.08 -4.07
C LEU A 114 -0.40 1.79 -4.47
N ASP A 115 -1.24 1.88 -5.49
CA ASP A 115 -1.90 0.72 -6.09
C ASP A 115 -1.27 0.39 -7.45
N GLU A 116 -0.62 -0.76 -7.52
CA GLU A 116 0.12 -1.31 -8.67
C GLU A 116 1.02 -0.27 -9.37
N PRO A 117 2.04 0.28 -8.67
CA PRO A 117 2.82 1.42 -9.16
C PRO A 117 3.86 1.09 -10.22
N THR A 118 4.10 -0.19 -10.46
CA THR A 118 5.01 -0.68 -11.49
C THR A 118 4.37 -0.67 -12.88
N ASN A 119 3.04 -0.54 -12.96
CA ASN A 119 2.33 -0.49 -14.23
C ASN A 119 2.74 0.73 -15.04
N HIS A 120 2.92 0.53 -16.35
CA HIS A 120 3.29 1.57 -17.31
C HIS A 120 4.67 2.23 -17.10
N LEU A 121 5.51 1.69 -16.20
CA LEU A 121 6.90 2.12 -16.03
C LEU A 121 7.84 1.26 -16.86
N ASP A 122 8.90 1.91 -17.37
CA ASP A 122 10.05 1.21 -17.93
C ASP A 122 11.05 0.86 -16.82
N GLN A 123 12.15 0.18 -17.19
CA GLN A 123 13.16 -0.26 -16.23
C GLN A 123 13.79 0.91 -15.45
N ALA A 124 13.96 2.07 -16.08
CA ALA A 124 14.52 3.25 -15.44
C ALA A 124 13.56 3.85 -14.42
N GLY A 125 12.28 3.98 -14.77
CA GLY A 125 11.22 4.43 -13.87
C GLY A 125 11.01 3.51 -12.68
N LEU A 126 11.08 2.19 -12.89
CA LEU A 126 11.07 1.18 -11.82
C LEU A 126 12.24 1.36 -10.85
N ALA A 127 13.46 1.52 -11.36
CA ALA A 127 14.64 1.75 -10.52
C ALA A 127 14.53 3.04 -9.71
N PHE A 128 14.01 4.12 -10.33
CA PHE A 128 13.77 5.38 -9.66
C PHE A 128 12.71 5.26 -8.56
N LEU A 129 11.58 4.60 -8.85
CA LEU A 129 10.53 4.33 -7.88
C LEU A 129 11.09 3.57 -6.67
N THR A 130 11.82 2.47 -6.91
CA THR A 130 12.43 1.67 -5.83
C THR A 130 13.39 2.51 -4.97
N ALA A 131 14.22 3.34 -5.59
CA ALA A 131 15.15 4.22 -4.87
C ALA A 131 14.41 5.25 -4.01
N GLN A 132 13.38 5.90 -4.56
CA GLN A 132 12.56 6.86 -3.81
C GLN A 132 11.83 6.20 -2.65
N LEU A 133 11.24 5.02 -2.83
CA LEU A 133 10.55 4.33 -1.74
C LEU A 133 11.50 3.90 -0.62
N ARG A 134 12.73 3.49 -0.95
CA ARG A 134 13.78 3.15 0.04
C ARG A 134 14.29 4.37 0.82
N ALA A 135 14.40 5.52 0.16
CA ALA A 135 14.94 6.73 0.77
C ALA A 135 13.90 7.49 1.61
N ARG A 136 12.61 7.22 1.44
CA ARG A 136 11.54 7.87 2.17
C ARG A 136 11.55 7.47 3.65
N SER A 137 11.46 8.47 4.51
CA SER A 137 11.29 8.31 5.96
C SER A 137 9.83 8.10 6.40
N GLY A 138 8.88 8.50 5.54
CA GLY A 138 7.45 8.37 5.78
C GLY A 138 6.91 6.96 5.56
N GLY A 139 5.67 6.72 5.98
CA GLY A 139 4.99 5.45 5.77
C GLY A 139 4.66 5.21 4.29
N VAL A 140 4.87 3.99 3.81
CA VAL A 140 4.49 3.59 2.45
C VAL A 140 3.66 2.32 2.54
N VAL A 141 2.50 2.32 1.89
CA VAL A 141 1.70 1.12 1.64
C VAL A 141 1.67 0.91 0.13
N VAL A 142 2.11 -0.26 -0.31
CA VAL A 142 2.12 -0.63 -1.73
C VAL A 142 1.31 -1.90 -1.92
N VAL A 143 0.41 -1.88 -2.88
CA VAL A 143 -0.22 -3.08 -3.44
C VAL A 143 0.47 -3.36 -4.77
N THR A 144 1.15 -4.50 -4.89
CA THR A 144 1.77 -4.88 -6.16
C THR A 144 1.99 -6.38 -6.28
N HIS A 145 1.98 -6.88 -7.53
CA HIS A 145 2.43 -8.22 -7.87
C HIS A 145 3.93 -8.30 -8.25
N ASP A 146 4.65 -7.17 -8.31
CA ASP A 146 6.07 -7.13 -8.65
C ASP A 146 6.95 -7.66 -7.50
N ARG A 147 7.50 -8.85 -7.72
CA ARG A 147 8.34 -9.54 -6.73
C ARG A 147 9.68 -8.86 -6.48
N ALA A 148 10.24 -8.16 -7.47
CA ALA A 148 11.50 -7.46 -7.31
C ALA A 148 11.29 -6.23 -6.44
N LEU A 149 10.25 -5.44 -6.71
CA LEU A 149 9.89 -4.28 -5.88
C LEU A 149 9.58 -4.69 -4.44
N LEU A 150 8.79 -5.75 -4.25
CA LEU A 150 8.50 -6.28 -2.92
C LEU A 150 9.78 -6.69 -2.20
N ALA A 151 10.64 -7.51 -2.82
CA ALA A 151 11.89 -7.94 -2.20
C ALA A 151 12.81 -6.77 -1.82
N ASP A 152 12.76 -5.69 -2.58
CA ASP A 152 13.65 -4.55 -2.41
C ASP A 152 13.20 -3.54 -1.33
N VAL A 153 11.89 -3.38 -1.13
CA VAL A 153 11.33 -2.27 -0.35
C VAL A 153 10.53 -2.73 0.88
N ILE A 154 9.91 -3.92 0.85
CA ILE A 154 8.90 -4.28 1.85
C ILE A 154 9.54 -4.76 3.18
N ASP A 155 9.12 -4.16 4.29
CA ASP A 155 9.46 -4.63 5.64
C ASP A 155 8.36 -5.54 6.24
N THR A 156 7.10 -5.27 5.90
CA THR A 156 5.93 -5.92 6.48
C THR A 156 4.89 -6.20 5.40
N ILE A 157 4.38 -7.44 5.35
CA ILE A 157 3.33 -7.85 4.41
C ILE A 157 2.04 -8.09 5.17
N VAL A 158 0.98 -7.42 4.74
CA VAL A 158 -0.40 -7.70 5.18
C VAL A 158 -1.05 -8.60 4.14
N ASP A 159 -1.34 -9.84 4.55
CA ASP A 159 -2.00 -10.84 3.74
C ASP A 159 -3.49 -10.85 4.05
N LEU A 160 -4.29 -10.68 2.99
CA LEU A 160 -5.75 -10.67 3.02
C LEU A 160 -6.36 -11.99 2.54
N ASP A 161 -5.54 -12.99 2.22
CA ASP A 161 -6.03 -14.33 1.90
C ASP A 161 -6.88 -14.89 3.05
N PRO A 162 -7.93 -15.68 2.74
CA PRO A 162 -8.76 -16.32 3.76
C PRO A 162 -7.90 -17.07 4.76
N SER A 163 -8.17 -16.86 6.05
CA SER A 163 -7.51 -17.56 7.15
C SER A 163 -8.53 -18.34 7.96
N LEU A 164 -8.08 -19.29 8.80
CA LEU A 164 -8.99 -20.13 9.62
C LEU A 164 -9.94 -19.31 10.52
N ASP A 165 -9.51 -18.12 10.93
CA ASP A 165 -10.25 -17.17 11.77
C ASP A 165 -10.83 -15.99 10.98
N ASP A 166 -10.76 -16.03 9.64
CA ASP A 166 -11.25 -14.99 8.71
C ASP A 166 -10.67 -13.59 9.00
N ARG A 167 -9.43 -13.54 9.50
CA ARG A 167 -8.70 -12.31 9.84
C ARG A 167 -7.46 -12.13 8.97
N PRO A 168 -7.13 -10.88 8.60
CA PRO A 168 -5.86 -10.57 7.95
C PRO A 168 -4.66 -11.06 8.76
N ARG A 169 -3.62 -11.51 8.05
CA ARG A 169 -2.35 -11.92 8.65
C ARG A 169 -1.30 -10.86 8.37
N VAL A 170 -0.48 -10.57 9.38
CA VAL A 170 0.63 -9.62 9.26
C VAL A 170 1.94 -10.38 9.45
N TYR A 171 2.82 -10.24 8.47
CA TYR A 171 4.12 -10.91 8.43
C TYR A 171 5.22 -9.86 8.37
N GLY A 172 6.02 -9.75 9.43
CA GLY A 172 7.25 -8.96 9.44
C GLY A 172 8.43 -9.72 8.85
N GLY A 173 9.53 -9.02 8.57
CA GLY A 173 10.75 -9.61 8.00
C GLY A 173 10.71 -9.69 6.46
N GLY A 174 9.96 -8.78 5.85
CA GLY A 174 9.82 -8.65 4.41
C GLY A 174 9.26 -9.91 3.74
N LEU A 175 9.68 -10.12 2.50
CA LEU A 175 9.18 -11.21 1.66
C LEU A 175 9.56 -12.60 2.19
N GLU A 176 10.72 -12.73 2.86
CA GLU A 176 11.16 -14.00 3.44
C GLU A 176 10.31 -14.40 4.64
N GLY A 177 10.04 -13.45 5.55
CA GLY A 177 9.18 -13.65 6.69
C GLY A 177 7.76 -14.07 6.28
N TYR A 178 7.21 -13.42 5.25
CA TYR A 178 5.93 -13.82 4.65
C TYR A 178 5.95 -15.26 4.11
N ARG A 179 6.98 -15.64 3.34
CA ARG A 179 7.09 -16.99 2.77
C ARG A 179 7.16 -18.07 3.85
N ALA A 180 7.96 -17.84 4.89
CA ALA A 180 8.09 -18.76 6.03
C ALA A 180 6.78 -18.86 6.82
N GLY A 181 6.11 -17.73 7.05
CA GLY A 181 4.81 -17.65 7.70
C GLY A 181 3.74 -18.46 6.96
N ARG A 182 3.60 -18.23 5.65
CA ARG A 182 2.66 -18.98 4.78
C ARG A 182 2.95 -20.46 4.71
N GLN A 183 4.22 -20.88 4.73
CA GLN A 183 4.56 -22.31 4.80
C GLN A 183 4.11 -22.93 6.12
N THR A 184 4.32 -22.23 7.23
CA THR A 184 3.90 -22.69 8.57
C THR A 184 2.38 -22.78 8.68
N GLU A 185 1.66 -21.77 8.17
CA GLU A 185 0.19 -21.77 8.20
C GLU A 185 -0.40 -22.90 7.34
N ARG A 186 0.12 -23.10 6.12
CA ARG A 186 -0.29 -24.24 5.26
C ARG A 186 -0.06 -25.59 5.92
N ALA A 187 1.10 -25.80 6.54
CA ALA A 187 1.39 -27.05 7.24
C ALA A 187 0.40 -27.32 8.39
N ARG A 188 -0.03 -26.27 9.12
CA ARG A 188 -1.05 -26.38 10.18
C ARG A 188 -2.41 -26.76 9.59
N TRP A 189 -2.80 -26.18 8.46
CA TRP A 189 -4.06 -26.51 7.80
C TRP A 189 -4.08 -27.95 7.30
N GLU A 190 -2.98 -28.42 6.72
CA GLU A 190 -2.84 -29.81 6.26
C GLU A 190 -2.97 -30.80 7.43
N GLN A 191 -2.33 -30.51 8.57
CA GLN A 191 -2.42 -31.33 9.78
C GLN A 191 -3.84 -31.34 10.37
N GLU A 192 -4.49 -30.18 10.45
CA GLU A 192 -5.86 -30.09 10.98
C GLU A 192 -6.87 -30.78 10.07
N HIS A 193 -6.74 -30.60 8.75
CA HIS A 193 -7.57 -31.30 7.77
C HIS A 193 -7.36 -32.82 7.88
N ALA A 194 -6.12 -33.30 7.99
CA ALA A 194 -5.83 -34.72 8.19
C ALA A 194 -6.47 -35.26 9.48
N ARG A 195 -6.42 -34.48 10.58
CA ARG A 195 -7.07 -34.83 11.86
C ARG A 195 -8.59 -34.89 11.73
N GLN A 196 -9.20 -33.96 11.01
CA GLN A 196 -10.64 -33.93 10.74
C GLN A 196 -11.08 -35.12 9.91
N VAL A 197 -10.34 -35.45 8.84
CA VAL A 197 -10.61 -36.63 8.01
C VAL A 197 -10.52 -37.91 8.83
N ALA A 198 -9.47 -38.07 9.65
CA ALA A 198 -9.31 -39.23 10.52
C ALA A 198 -10.45 -39.34 11.54
N THR A 199 -10.85 -38.22 12.14
CA THR A 199 -11.97 -38.16 13.10
C THR A 199 -13.28 -38.54 12.43
N HIS A 200 -13.55 -38.00 11.23
CA HIS A 200 -14.76 -38.32 10.46
C HIS A 200 -14.81 -39.81 10.08
N ALA A 201 -13.68 -40.39 9.65
CA ALA A 201 -13.59 -41.81 9.34
C ALA A 201 -13.90 -42.67 10.58
N GLN A 202 -13.31 -42.34 11.74
CA GLN A 202 -13.57 -43.05 13.00
C GLN A 202 -15.05 -42.96 13.41
N LEU A 203 -15.64 -41.77 13.40
CA LEU A 203 -17.05 -41.57 13.76
C LEU A 203 -18.00 -42.33 12.82
N THR A 204 -17.67 -42.38 11.53
CA THR A 204 -18.44 -43.14 10.54
C THR A 204 -18.40 -44.63 10.85
N GLN A 205 -17.22 -45.13 11.23
CA GLN A 205 -17.03 -46.54 11.60
C GLN A 205 -17.74 -46.89 12.92
N ASP A 206 -17.61 -46.05 13.94
CA ASP A 206 -18.30 -46.23 15.22
C ASP A 206 -19.83 -46.24 15.05
N LEU A 207 -20.37 -45.39 14.18
CA LEU A 207 -21.78 -45.36 13.84
C LEU A 207 -22.23 -46.67 13.16
N ALA A 208 -21.45 -47.17 12.19
CA ALA A 208 -21.73 -48.43 11.51
C ALA A 208 -21.72 -49.63 12.49
N ASP A 209 -20.74 -49.66 13.39
CA ASP A 209 -20.64 -50.69 14.43
C ASP A 209 -21.82 -50.65 15.39
N ALA A 210 -22.26 -49.46 15.82
CA ALA A 210 -23.42 -49.28 16.66
C ALA A 210 -24.72 -49.76 15.97
N GLN A 211 -24.90 -49.43 14.70
CA GLN A 211 -26.05 -49.89 13.89
C GLN A 211 -26.08 -51.41 13.74
N SER A 212 -24.93 -52.04 13.47
CA SER A 212 -24.79 -53.51 13.35
C SER A 212 -25.17 -54.24 14.66
N ARG A 213 -24.77 -53.69 15.82
CA ARG A 213 -25.17 -54.23 17.13
C ARG A 213 -26.67 -54.18 17.36
N LEU A 214 -27.33 -53.10 16.92
CA LEU A 214 -28.78 -52.96 17.02
C LEU A 214 -29.53 -53.94 16.10
N SER A 215 -29.02 -54.21 14.88
CA SER A 215 -29.68 -55.15 13.96
C SER A 215 -29.51 -56.62 14.35
N THR A 216 -28.42 -56.97 15.04
CA THR A 216 -28.14 -58.35 15.47
C THR A 216 -28.81 -58.72 16.79
N GLY A 217 -29.22 -57.73 17.61
CA GLY A 217 -29.84 -57.93 18.92
C GLY A 217 -31.34 -58.25 18.94
N TRP A 218 -32.07 -58.09 17.83
CA TRP A 218 -33.53 -58.36 17.81
C TRP A 218 -33.90 -59.40 16.75
N ARG A 219 -34.06 -60.65 17.20
CA ARG A 219 -34.71 -61.73 16.44
C ARG A 219 -35.94 -62.19 17.22
N PRO A 220 -37.16 -61.77 16.84
CA PRO A 220 -38.35 -62.33 17.48
C PRO A 220 -38.38 -63.85 17.22
N PRO A 221 -38.66 -64.67 18.25
CA PRO A 221 -38.73 -66.11 18.07
C PRO A 221 -39.79 -66.43 17.01
N LYS A 222 -39.42 -67.24 16.01
CA LYS A 222 -40.38 -67.77 15.03
C LYS A 222 -41.35 -68.67 15.79
N GLY A 223 -42.53 -68.13 16.11
CA GLY A 223 -43.66 -68.88 16.60
C GLY A 223 -44.00 -69.97 15.60
N THR A 224 -43.80 -71.23 16.00
CA THR A 224 -44.34 -72.40 15.33
C THR A 224 -45.74 -72.66 15.90
N GLY A 225 -46.77 -72.17 15.21
CA GLY A 225 -48.14 -72.70 15.30
C GLY A 225 -48.47 -73.24 13.91
N LYS A 226 -48.56 -74.56 13.71
CA LYS A 226 -49.75 -75.41 13.95
C LYS A 226 -51.01 -74.86 13.28
#